data_AF-A0A644XC78-F1
#
_entry.id   AF-A0A644XC78-F1
#
_cell.length_a   1.000
_cell.length_b   1.000
_cell.length_c   1.000
_cell.angle_alpha   90.00
_cell.angle_beta   90.00
_cell.angle_gamma   90.00
#
_symmetry.space_group_name_H-M   'P 1'
#
loop_
_entity.id
_entity.type
_entity.pdbx_description
1 polymer ?
#
loop_
_entity_poly.entity_id
_entity_poly.type
_entity_poly.pdbx_seq_one_letter_code
_entity_poly.pdbx_strand_id
1 'polypeptide(L)'
;MALFGFGKKKKPGDEQSSAIKILGSGCAACNALEANTVKALTLLGQETAVEHVTDFSKIAAYGVMTTPALVVDGKVLVSGRVAEVDQIVALLKEARNPS
;
A
#
# COMPACT_ATOMS: atom_id res chain seq x y z
N MET A 1 24.49 -18.88 -35.29
CA MET A 1 23.24 -19.61 -34.97
C MET A 1 22.77 -19.18 -33.61
N ALA A 2 21.61 -18.53 -33.57
CA ALA A 2 21.03 -17.92 -32.37
C ALA A 2 20.69 -18.98 -31.31
N LEU A 3 21.12 -18.75 -30.08
CA LEU A 3 20.50 -19.35 -28.90
C LEU A 3 19.86 -18.21 -28.10
N PHE A 4 18.59 -18.00 -28.44
CA PHE A 4 17.62 -17.18 -27.72
C PHE A 4 17.59 -17.61 -26.24
N GLY A 5 18.20 -16.80 -25.37
CA GLY A 5 18.02 -16.85 -23.93
C GLY A 5 16.66 -16.28 -23.56
N PHE A 6 15.69 -17.18 -23.47
CA PHE A 6 14.31 -17.03 -23.02
C PHE A 6 14.17 -15.98 -21.90
N GLY A 7 13.39 -14.93 -22.17
CA GLY A 7 13.15 -13.84 -21.25
C GLY A 7 12.50 -14.27 -19.94
N LYS A 8 12.99 -13.72 -18.83
CA LYS A 8 12.22 -13.65 -17.58
C LYS A 8 11.07 -12.67 -17.78
N LYS A 9 9.98 -13.14 -18.39
CA LYS A 9 8.70 -12.43 -18.34
C LYS A 9 8.19 -12.48 -16.91
N LYS A 10 8.34 -11.37 -16.20
CA LYS A 10 7.63 -11.10 -14.94
C LYS A 10 6.13 -11.22 -15.27
N LYS A 11 5.43 -12.15 -14.65
CA LYS A 11 4.01 -12.41 -14.90
C LYS A 11 3.21 -11.14 -14.55
N PRO A 12 2.40 -10.58 -15.45
CA PRO A 12 1.46 -9.52 -15.11
C PRO A 12 0.23 -10.22 -14.51
N GLY A 13 0.07 -10.14 -13.19
CA GLY A 13 -1.07 -10.77 -12.51
C GLY A 13 -0.78 -11.37 -11.13
N ASP A 14 0.47 -11.28 -10.63
CA ASP A 14 0.87 -11.76 -9.30
C ASP A 14 1.44 -10.59 -8.46
N GLU A 15 0.73 -9.46 -8.46
CA GLU A 15 1.02 -8.31 -7.56
C GLU A 15 0.24 -8.49 -6.23
N GLN A 16 0.24 -9.71 -5.71
CA GLN A 16 -0.35 -10.08 -4.43
C GLN A 16 0.78 -10.64 -3.57
N SER A 17 1.56 -9.73 -3.00
CA SER A 17 2.56 -10.04 -1.98
C SER A 17 2.93 -8.74 -1.27
N SER A 18 2.33 -8.47 -0.12
CA SER A 18 2.66 -7.34 0.75
C SER A 18 2.51 -5.96 0.09
N ALA A 19 1.54 -5.77 -0.80
CA ALA A 19 1.39 -4.48 -1.48
C ALA A 19 0.80 -3.44 -0.51
N ILE A 20 1.61 -2.42 -0.16
CA ILE A 20 1.17 -1.27 0.63
C ILE A 20 0.99 -0.08 -0.29
N LYS A 21 -0.21 0.48 -0.32
CA LYS A 21 -0.57 1.59 -1.20
C LYS A 21 -1.18 2.74 -0.39
N ILE A 22 -0.79 3.96 -0.71
CA ILE A 22 -1.43 5.19 -0.24
C ILE A 22 -2.26 5.75 -1.38
N LEU A 23 -3.55 5.91 -1.16
CA LEU A 23 -4.49 6.41 -2.14
C LEU A 23 -4.78 7.88 -1.88
N GLY A 24 -4.50 8.74 -2.85
CA GLY A 24 -4.79 10.17 -2.74
C GLY A 24 -4.09 11.02 -3.78
N SER A 25 -4.53 12.27 -3.90
CA SER A 25 -4.00 13.24 -4.87
C SER A 25 -2.65 13.86 -4.47
N GLY A 26 -1.98 13.35 -3.44
CA GLY A 26 -0.69 13.89 -2.96
C GLY A 26 -0.80 15.14 -2.08
N CYS A 27 -1.96 15.42 -1.46
CA CYS A 27 -2.10 16.53 -0.53
C CYS A 27 -1.34 16.30 0.78
N ALA A 28 -1.23 17.33 1.63
CA ALA A 28 -0.51 17.25 2.91
C ALA A 28 -0.95 16.06 3.80
N ALA A 29 -2.25 15.75 3.82
CA ALA A 29 -2.78 14.61 4.56
C ALA A 29 -2.35 13.25 3.97
N CYS A 30 -2.24 13.13 2.64
CA CYS A 30 -1.75 11.92 1.97
C CYS A 30 -0.28 11.68 2.33
N ASN A 31 0.53 12.74 2.27
CA ASN A 31 1.95 12.67 2.59
C ASN A 31 2.19 12.36 4.08
N ALA A 32 1.34 12.88 4.97
CA ALA A 32 1.39 12.56 6.39
C ALA A 32 1.04 11.08 6.66
N LEU A 33 -0.01 10.56 6.01
CA LEU A 33 -0.38 9.16 6.14
C LEU A 33 0.72 8.23 5.60
N GLU A 34 1.33 8.58 4.46
CA GLU A 34 2.47 7.85 3.90
C GLU A 34 3.67 7.85 4.86
N ALA A 35 4.06 9.01 5.39
CA ALA A 35 5.16 9.12 6.33
C ALA A 35 4.92 8.30 7.60
N ASN A 36 3.69 8.33 8.14
CA ASN A 36 3.32 7.52 9.30
C ASN A 36 3.35 6.02 8.97
N THR A 37 2.94 5.63 7.76
CA THR A 37 2.99 4.24 7.28
C THR A 37 4.43 3.74 7.17
N VAL A 38 5.33 4.53 6.59
CA VAL A 38 6.77 4.19 6.48
C VAL A 38 7.40 4.02 7.86
N LYS A 39 7.08 4.92 8.81
CA LYS A 39 7.54 4.79 10.20
C LYS A 39 7.02 3.51 10.86
N ALA A 40 5.73 3.20 10.70
CA ALA A 40 5.13 1.99 11.26
C ALA A 40 5.80 0.72 10.71
N LEU A 41 6.07 0.67 9.40
CA LEU A 41 6.79 -0.44 8.76
C LEU A 41 8.21 -0.58 9.30
N THR A 42 8.91 0.55 9.49
CA THR A 42 10.26 0.57 10.07
C THR A 42 10.25 0.02 11.50
N LEU A 43 9.29 0.41 12.34
CA LEU A 43 9.13 -0.11 13.70
C LEU A 43 8.84 -1.62 13.74
N LEU A 44 8.20 -2.13 12.68
CA LEU A 44 7.92 -3.56 12.51
C LEU A 44 9.09 -4.32 11.85
N GLY A 45 10.17 -3.65 11.48
CA GLY A 45 11.29 -4.26 10.75
C GLY A 45 10.92 -4.73 9.34
N GLN A 46 9.93 -4.08 8.71
CA GLN A 46 9.43 -4.42 7.38
C GLN A 46 9.93 -3.44 6.33
N GLU A 47 10.70 -3.94 5.37
CA GLU A 47 11.20 -3.15 4.22
C GLU A 47 10.25 -3.30 3.02
N THR A 48 9.00 -2.89 3.20
CA THR A 48 7.98 -2.94 2.14
C THR A 48 7.88 -1.58 1.45
N ALA A 49 7.94 -1.58 0.11
CA ALA A 49 7.74 -0.36 -0.66
C ALA A 49 6.29 0.14 -0.50
N VAL A 50 6.14 1.46 -0.28
CA VAL A 50 4.85 2.13 -0.26
C VAL A 50 4.62 2.77 -1.61
N GLU A 51 3.55 2.37 -2.29
CA GLU A 51 3.17 2.92 -3.60
C GLU A 51 2.12 4.04 -3.40
N HIS A 52 2.39 5.23 -3.91
CA HIS A 52 1.41 6.31 -3.93
C HIS A 52 0.56 6.24 -5.20
N VAL A 53 -0.74 5.99 -5.05
CA VAL A 53 -1.71 5.90 -6.13
C VAL A 53 -2.49 7.20 -6.19
N THR A 54 -2.23 7.97 -7.24
CA THR A 54 -2.93 9.24 -7.53
C THR A 54 -4.02 9.10 -8.59
N ASP A 55 -4.07 7.96 -9.29
CA ASP A 55 -5.05 7.70 -10.34
C ASP A 55 -6.45 7.45 -9.74
N PHE A 56 -7.39 8.35 -10.03
CA PHE A 56 -8.75 8.29 -9.49
C PHE A 56 -9.49 7.01 -9.85
N SER A 57 -9.27 6.44 -11.05
CA SER A 57 -9.94 5.20 -11.47
C SER A 57 -9.49 4.03 -10.59
N LYS A 58 -8.18 3.93 -10.31
CA LYS A 58 -7.63 2.95 -9.37
C LYS A 58 -8.15 3.17 -7.95
N ILE A 59 -8.22 4.42 -7.48
CA ILE A 59 -8.73 4.75 -6.14
C ILE A 59 -10.19 4.30 -5.99
N ALA A 60 -11.04 4.61 -6.98
CA ALA A 60 -12.44 4.21 -6.98
C ALA A 60 -12.64 2.69 -7.00
N ALA A 61 -11.73 1.95 -7.66
CA ALA A 61 -11.77 0.48 -7.68
C ALA A 61 -11.55 -0.14 -6.28
N TYR A 62 -10.93 0.57 -5.34
CA TYR A 62 -10.84 0.16 -3.93
C TYR A 62 -12.07 0.54 -3.10
N GLY A 63 -13.09 1.18 -3.70
CA GLY A 63 -14.29 1.63 -3.00
C GLY A 63 -14.06 2.83 -2.07
N VAL A 64 -12.94 3.53 -2.22
CA VAL A 64 -12.60 4.68 -1.37
C VAL A 64 -13.32 5.94 -1.85
N MET A 65 -14.23 6.44 -1.02
CA MET A 65 -14.97 7.69 -1.27
C MET A 65 -14.21 8.94 -0.82
N THR A 66 -13.29 8.78 0.14
CA THR A 66 -12.56 9.91 0.73
C THR A 66 -11.10 9.53 0.96
N THR A 67 -10.21 10.32 0.36
CA THR A 67 -8.75 10.22 0.53
C THR A 67 -8.28 11.18 1.62
N PRO A 68 -7.19 10.90 2.34
CA PRO A 68 -6.23 9.82 2.10
C PRO A 68 -6.73 8.45 2.54
N ALA A 69 -6.24 7.38 1.91
CA ALA A 69 -6.49 6.01 2.35
C ALA A 69 -5.24 5.13 2.31
N LEU A 70 -5.15 4.18 3.24
CA LEU A 70 -4.10 3.16 3.32
C LEU A 70 -4.68 1.82 2.91
N VAL A 71 -4.05 1.18 1.93
CA VAL A 71 -4.36 -0.17 1.48
C VAL A 71 -3.19 -1.09 1.77
N VAL A 72 -3.49 -2.27 2.31
CA VAL A 72 -2.52 -3.33 2.59
C VAL A 72 -3.09 -4.64 2.05
N ASP A 73 -2.31 -5.30 1.18
CA ASP A 73 -2.71 -6.57 0.55
C ASP A 73 -4.10 -6.50 -0.11
N GLY A 74 -4.36 -5.37 -0.78
CA GLY A 74 -5.62 -5.09 -1.47
C GLY A 74 -6.80 -4.69 -0.57
N LYS A 75 -6.62 -4.66 0.76
CA LYS A 75 -7.66 -4.26 1.73
C LYS A 75 -7.44 -2.83 2.21
N VAL A 76 -8.50 -2.02 2.21
CA VAL A 76 -8.47 -0.67 2.79
C VAL A 76 -8.49 -0.77 4.32
N LEU A 77 -7.43 -0.30 4.98
CA LEU A 77 -7.33 -0.28 6.45
C LEU A 77 -7.66 1.08 7.05
N VAL A 78 -7.43 2.16 6.29
CA VAL A 78 -7.72 3.54 6.70
C VAL A 78 -8.28 4.29 5.50
N SER A 79 -9.30 5.13 5.71
CA SER A 79 -9.81 6.04 4.68
C SER A 79 -10.35 7.32 5.30
N GLY A 80 -10.17 8.46 4.62
CA GLY A 80 -10.69 9.76 5.01
C GLY A 80 -10.01 10.42 6.21
N ARG A 81 -8.91 9.84 6.72
CA ARG A 81 -8.16 10.40 7.85
C ARG A 81 -6.68 10.01 7.81
N VAL A 82 -5.88 10.77 8.54
CA VAL A 82 -4.49 10.41 8.84
C VAL A 82 -4.49 9.59 10.12
N ALA A 83 -4.02 8.34 10.05
CA ALA A 83 -3.84 7.50 11.22
C ALA A 83 -2.47 7.78 11.86
N GLU A 84 -2.42 7.73 13.18
CA GLU A 84 -1.17 7.82 13.94
C GLU A 84 -0.33 6.54 13.75
N VAL A 85 0.99 6.66 13.95
CA VAL A 85 1.94 5.56 13.72
C VAL A 85 1.54 4.29 14.50
N ASP A 86 1.20 4.42 15.79
CA ASP A 86 0.80 3.27 16.62
C ASP A 86 -0.47 2.58 16.14
N GLN A 87 -1.43 3.35 15.61
CA GLN A 87 -2.65 2.79 15.02
C GLN A 87 -2.31 1.98 13.76
N ILE A 88 -1.43 2.50 12.91
CA ILE A 88 -0.99 1.79 11.70
C ILE A 88 -0.23 0.51 12.06
N VAL A 89 0.64 0.55 13.07
CA VAL A 89 1.33 -0.65 13.58
C VAL A 89 0.33 -1.72 14.01
N ALA A 90 -0.71 -1.34 14.77
CA ALA A 90 -1.74 -2.29 15.20
C ALA A 90 -2.50 -2.89 14.01
N LEU A 91 -2.93 -2.05 13.06
CA LEU A 91 -3.64 -2.48 11.85
C LEU A 91 -2.79 -3.42 10.99
N LEU A 92 -1.50 -3.14 10.82
CA LEU A 92 -0.58 -3.99 10.06
C LEU A 92 -0.38 -5.36 10.70
N LYS A 93 -0.30 -5.42 12.04
CA LYS A 93 -0.22 -6.68 12.79
C LYS A 93 -1.49 -7.50 12.64
N GLU A 94 -2.66 -6.87 12.76
CA GLU A 94 -3.96 -7.53 12.64
C GLU A 94 -4.18 -8.06 11.22
N ALA A 95 -3.91 -7.25 10.19
CA ALA A 95 -4.13 -7.63 8.80
C ALA A 95 -3.30 -8.85 8.36
N ARG A 96 -2.12 -9.06 8.98
CA ARG A 96 -1.20 -10.15 8.64
C ARG A 96 -1.31 -11.37 9.56
N ASN A 97 -2.10 -11.29 10.62
CA ASN A 97 -2.30 -12.40 11.57
C ASN A 97 -3.79 -12.72 11.70
N PRO A 98 -4.45 -13.20 10.63
CA PRO A 98 -5.85 -13.58 10.69
C PRO A 98 -5.96 -14.81 11.60
N SER A 99 -6.60 -14.63 12.77
CA SER A 99 -7.00 -15.75 13.64
C SER A 99 -8.05 -16.61 12.97
#